data_AF-A0A671PYA6-F1
#
_entry.id   AF-A0A671PYA6-F1
#
_cell.length_a   1.000
_cell.length_b   1.000
_cell.length_c   1.000
_cell.angle_alpha   90.00
_cell.angle_beta   90.00
_cell.angle_gamma   90.00
#
_symmetry.space_group_name_H-M   'P 1'
#
loop_
_entity.id
_entity.type
_entity.pdbx_description
1 polymer ?
#
loop_
_entity_poly.entity_id
_entity_poly.type
_entity_poly.pdbx_seq_one_letter_code
_entity_poly.pdbx_strand_id
1 'polypeptide(L)'
;MATQRVLPQSKETLLQNYNKRLKDDIRSILDNFTEIIKTAKVEDETQVSRATQAEQDHYEMHVRAANIVRAGESLMKLVSDLKQFLILNDFPSVNEAISLRNQQLRTLQEECDKKLISLRDEIAIDLYELEEEYYSSSCGQWDGVELPLCETFHRQDSWGSPETTSDPSYANPEDSDHLGTQESMQRHLNSHGSSTSEQS
;
A
#
# COMPACT_ATOMS: atom_id res chain seq x y z
N MET A 1 -14.95 -29.06 -0.59
CA MET A 1 -16.31 -28.49 -0.67
C MET A 1 -16.17 -26.99 -0.69
N ALA A 2 -16.50 -26.33 -1.80
CA ALA A 2 -16.44 -24.87 -1.89
C ALA A 2 -17.56 -24.29 -1.01
N THR A 3 -17.20 -23.64 0.09
CA THR A 3 -18.14 -22.89 0.92
C THR A 3 -18.77 -21.81 0.05
N GLN A 4 -20.05 -21.99 -0.28
CA GLN A 4 -20.84 -20.99 -0.99
C GLN A 4 -20.90 -19.76 -0.09
N ARG A 5 -20.08 -18.75 -0.41
CA ARG A 5 -20.06 -17.49 0.35
C ARG A 5 -21.40 -16.80 0.14
N VAL A 6 -22.27 -16.88 1.14
CA VAL A 6 -23.49 -16.10 1.20
C VAL A 6 -23.07 -14.63 1.27
N LEU A 7 -23.40 -13.86 0.23
CA LEU A 7 -23.15 -12.43 0.19
C LEU A 7 -24.00 -11.75 1.27
N PRO A 8 -23.46 -10.78 2.02
CA PRO A 8 -24.28 -9.95 2.91
C PRO A 8 -25.46 -9.35 2.14
N GLN A 9 -26.64 -9.35 2.74
CA GLN A 9 -27.90 -8.92 2.12
C GLN A 9 -27.80 -7.52 1.46
N SER A 10 -27.03 -6.61 2.06
CA SER A 10 -26.75 -5.28 1.48
C SER A 10 -26.01 -5.33 0.14
N LYS A 11 -25.10 -6.29 -0.05
CA LYS A 11 -24.38 -6.49 -1.33
C LYS A 11 -25.32 -7.07 -2.38
N GLU A 12 -26.20 -7.99 -2.01
CA GLU A 12 -27.18 -8.55 -2.94
C GLU A 12 -28.16 -7.47 -3.42
N THR A 13 -28.69 -6.65 -2.52
CA THR A 13 -29.55 -5.51 -2.88
C THR A 13 -28.81 -4.52 -3.80
N LEU A 14 -27.52 -4.25 -3.54
CA LEU A 14 -26.72 -3.39 -4.41
C LEU A 14 -26.61 -3.96 -5.84
N LEU A 15 -26.33 -5.26 -5.98
CA LEU A 15 -26.24 -5.93 -7.27
C LEU A 15 -27.59 -5.97 -8.01
N GLN A 16 -28.70 -6.13 -7.27
CA GLN A 16 -30.04 -6.02 -7.84
C GLN A 16 -30.32 -4.61 -8.36
N ASN A 17 -29.92 -3.57 -7.62
CA ASN A 17 -30.04 -2.18 -8.08
C ASN A 17 -29.21 -1.90 -9.34
N TYR A 18 -27.99 -2.43 -9.42
CA TYR A 18 -27.17 -2.35 -10.64
C TYR A 18 -27.85 -3.01 -11.84
N ASN A 19 -28.41 -4.21 -11.65
CA ASN A 19 -29.18 -4.90 -12.70
C ASN A 19 -30.42 -4.12 -13.14
N LYS A 20 -31.15 -3.55 -12.18
CA LYS A 20 -32.33 -2.74 -12.46
C LYS A 20 -31.95 -1.52 -13.30
N ARG A 21 -30.95 -0.75 -12.85
CA ARG A 21 -30.45 0.44 -13.55
C ARG A 21 -29.97 0.13 -14.96
N LEU A 22 -29.20 -0.95 -15.15
CA LEU A 22 -28.79 -1.42 -16.48
C LEU A 22 -29.98 -1.64 -17.41
N LYS A 23 -31.00 -2.36 -16.94
CA LYS A 23 -32.20 -2.67 -17.74
C LYS A 23 -32.99 -1.42 -18.07
N ASP A 24 -33.14 -0.52 -17.10
CA ASP A 24 -33.91 0.71 -17.26
C ASP A 24 -33.21 1.68 -18.23
N ASP A 25 -31.89 1.85 -18.12
CA ASP A 25 -31.11 2.71 -19.02
C ASP A 25 -31.07 2.16 -20.46
N ILE A 26 -30.88 0.85 -20.66
CA ILE A 26 -30.92 0.22 -21.99
C ILE A 26 -32.31 0.38 -22.62
N ARG A 27 -33.38 0.12 -21.84
CA ARG A 27 -34.75 0.31 -22.33
C ARG A 27 -34.98 1.77 -22.72
N SER A 28 -34.55 2.72 -21.90
CA SER A 28 -34.67 4.14 -22.20
C SER A 28 -33.98 4.53 -23.51
N ILE A 29 -32.77 4.00 -23.77
CA ILE A 29 -32.05 4.24 -25.03
C ILE A 29 -32.86 3.70 -26.22
N LEU A 30 -33.35 2.46 -26.13
CA LEU A 30 -34.09 1.81 -27.20
C LEU A 30 -35.42 2.54 -27.50
N ASP A 31 -36.18 2.90 -26.46
CA ASP A 31 -37.46 3.57 -26.59
C ASP A 31 -37.28 4.96 -27.20
N ASN A 32 -36.33 5.76 -26.70
CA ASN A 32 -36.07 7.09 -27.27
C ASN A 32 -35.58 7.00 -28.72
N PHE A 33 -34.72 6.05 -29.05
CA PHE A 33 -34.24 5.87 -30.42
C PHE A 33 -35.37 5.44 -31.36
N THR A 34 -36.19 4.46 -30.93
CA THR A 34 -37.35 3.99 -31.70
C THR A 34 -38.28 5.14 -32.06
N GLU A 35 -38.48 6.05 -31.11
CA GLU A 35 -39.37 7.16 -31.32
C GLU A 35 -38.76 8.28 -32.17
N ILE A 36 -37.44 8.52 -32.10
CA ILE A 36 -36.76 9.41 -33.08
C ILE A 36 -37.02 8.91 -34.50
N ILE A 37 -36.96 7.60 -34.73
CA ILE A 37 -37.25 7.01 -36.04
C ILE A 37 -38.72 7.21 -36.44
N LYS A 38 -39.66 7.12 -35.49
CA LYS A 38 -41.08 7.40 -35.75
C LYS A 38 -41.30 8.86 -36.14
N THR A 39 -40.74 9.81 -35.38
CA THR A 39 -40.85 11.26 -35.66
C THR A 39 -40.18 11.64 -36.97
N ALA A 40 -39.14 10.92 -37.40
CA ALA A 40 -38.48 11.16 -38.69
C ALA A 40 -39.32 10.73 -39.91
N LYS A 41 -40.38 9.95 -39.70
CA LYS A 41 -41.26 9.50 -40.78
C LYS A 41 -42.18 10.65 -41.19
N VAL A 42 -42.15 11.00 -42.48
CA VAL A 42 -43.08 11.98 -43.04
C VAL A 42 -44.45 11.32 -43.19
N GLU A 43 -45.45 11.83 -42.48
CA GLU A 43 -46.85 11.42 -42.59
C GLU A 43 -47.65 12.35 -43.52
N ASP A 44 -48.85 11.92 -43.91
CA ASP A 44 -49.78 12.72 -44.73
C ASP A 44 -50.28 13.97 -43.98
N GLU A 45 -50.82 14.93 -44.74
CA GLU A 45 -51.31 16.23 -44.26
C GLU A 45 -52.12 16.11 -42.95
N THR A 46 -51.56 16.64 -41.87
CA THR A 46 -52.23 16.76 -40.56
C THR A 46 -53.07 18.03 -40.53
N GLN A 47 -53.86 18.22 -39.47
CA GLN A 47 -54.60 19.49 -39.27
C GLN A 47 -53.68 20.69 -39.00
N VAL A 48 -52.38 20.48 -38.86
CA VAL A 48 -51.36 21.48 -38.51
C VAL A 48 -50.48 21.76 -39.73
N SER A 49 -50.04 23.01 -39.90
CA SER A 49 -49.14 23.34 -41.00
C SER A 49 -47.83 22.54 -40.93
N ARG A 50 -47.29 22.15 -42.08
CA ARG A 50 -46.03 21.40 -42.17
C ARG A 50 -44.86 22.12 -41.49
N ALA A 51 -44.83 23.45 -41.54
CA ALA A 51 -43.79 24.24 -40.88
C ALA A 51 -43.85 24.11 -39.35
N THR A 52 -45.06 24.17 -38.78
CA THR A 52 -45.27 24.01 -37.34
C THR A 52 -44.97 22.57 -36.89
N GLN A 53 -45.38 21.57 -37.68
CA GLN A 53 -45.08 20.17 -37.38
C GLN A 53 -43.57 19.91 -37.36
N ALA A 54 -42.84 20.41 -38.37
CA ALA A 54 -41.39 20.23 -38.45
C ALA A 54 -40.64 20.84 -37.25
N GLU A 55 -41.11 22.00 -36.75
CA GLU A 55 -40.55 22.64 -35.56
C GLU A 55 -40.79 21.79 -34.30
N GLN A 56 -42.01 21.26 -34.12
CA GLN A 56 -42.35 20.37 -33.00
C GLN A 56 -41.50 19.09 -33.04
N ASP A 57 -41.42 18.45 -34.20
CA ASP A 57 -40.64 17.23 -34.43
C ASP A 57 -39.16 17.45 -34.10
N HIS A 58 -38.62 18.62 -34.48
CA HIS A 58 -37.25 19.00 -34.17
C HIS A 58 -37.00 19.10 -32.66
N TYR A 59 -37.87 19.77 -31.90
CA TYR A 59 -37.73 19.83 -30.43
C TYR A 59 -37.89 18.46 -29.77
N GLU A 60 -38.83 17.65 -30.25
CA GLU A 60 -39.04 16.30 -29.74
C GLU A 60 -37.81 15.40 -29.97
N MET A 61 -37.22 15.42 -31.17
CA MET A 61 -36.00 14.69 -31.48
C MET A 61 -34.83 15.11 -30.60
N HIS A 62 -34.67 16.41 -30.32
CA HIS A 62 -33.62 16.91 -29.43
C HIS A 62 -33.77 16.38 -28.00
N VAL A 63 -34.98 16.43 -27.45
CA VAL A 63 -35.25 15.90 -26.09
C VAL A 63 -34.97 14.41 -26.04
N ARG A 64 -35.39 13.64 -27.05
CA ARG A 64 -35.14 12.19 -27.13
C ARG A 64 -33.64 11.89 -27.24
N ALA A 65 -32.90 12.63 -28.05
CA ALA A 65 -31.44 12.50 -28.15
C ALA A 65 -30.73 12.80 -26.82
N ALA A 66 -31.15 13.86 -26.12
CA ALA A 66 -30.62 14.20 -24.80
C ALA A 66 -30.88 13.07 -23.77
N ASN A 67 -32.07 12.45 -23.80
CA ASN A 67 -32.39 11.32 -22.94
C ASN A 67 -31.49 10.10 -23.20
N ILE A 68 -31.16 9.82 -24.47
CA ILE A 68 -30.22 8.74 -24.84
C ILE A 68 -28.84 9.02 -24.24
N VAL A 69 -28.32 10.25 -24.39
CA VAL A 69 -27.02 10.63 -23.83
C VAL A 69 -27.01 10.48 -22.31
N ARG A 70 -28.07 10.95 -21.63
CA ARG A 70 -28.21 10.83 -20.17
C ARG A 70 -28.20 9.37 -19.69
N ALA A 71 -28.92 8.49 -20.39
CA ALA A 71 -28.90 7.06 -20.09
C ALA A 71 -27.49 6.46 -20.33
N GLY A 72 -26.80 6.87 -21.39
CA GLY A 72 -25.42 6.50 -21.66
C GLY A 72 -24.45 6.90 -20.54
N GLU A 73 -24.55 8.13 -20.03
CA GLU A 73 -23.75 8.59 -18.89
C GLU A 73 -24.06 7.79 -17.61
N SER A 74 -25.34 7.46 -17.38
CA SER A 74 -25.73 6.58 -16.28
C SER A 74 -25.07 5.20 -16.42
N LEU A 75 -25.03 4.61 -17.61
CA LEU A 75 -24.33 3.35 -17.83
C LEU A 75 -22.82 3.46 -17.58
N MET A 76 -22.18 4.57 -17.97
CA MET A 76 -20.75 4.79 -17.69
C MET A 76 -20.47 4.84 -16.18
N LYS A 77 -21.32 5.54 -15.42
CA LYS A 77 -21.24 5.56 -13.95
C LYS A 77 -21.42 4.16 -13.37
N LEU A 78 -22.36 3.36 -13.90
CA LEU A 78 -22.62 2.00 -13.45
C LEU A 78 -21.39 1.10 -13.62
N VAL A 79 -20.70 1.22 -14.75
CA VAL A 79 -19.44 0.50 -15.00
C VAL A 79 -18.36 0.90 -13.99
N SER A 80 -18.26 2.19 -13.66
CA SER A 80 -17.34 2.67 -12.62
C SER A 80 -17.67 2.07 -11.25
N ASP A 81 -18.95 2.06 -10.87
CA ASP A 81 -19.44 1.49 -9.62
C ASP A 81 -19.12 -0.02 -9.52
N LEU A 82 -19.31 -0.77 -10.61
CA LEU A 82 -18.97 -2.20 -10.71
C LEU A 82 -17.47 -2.46 -10.54
N LYS A 83 -16.62 -1.63 -11.17
CA LYS A 83 -15.15 -1.72 -10.99
C LYS A 83 -14.77 -1.51 -9.52
N GLN A 84 -15.33 -0.47 -8.89
CA GLN A 84 -15.07 -0.21 -7.48
C GLN A 84 -15.56 -1.38 -6.60
N PHE A 85 -16.75 -1.91 -6.88
CA PHE A 85 -17.26 -3.09 -6.16
C PHE A 85 -16.29 -4.28 -6.27
N LEU A 86 -15.80 -4.60 -7.48
CA LEU A 86 -14.90 -5.73 -7.70
C LEU A 86 -13.52 -5.55 -7.04
N ILE A 87 -12.94 -4.35 -7.14
CA ILE A 87 -11.62 -4.05 -6.55
C ILE A 87 -11.71 -4.10 -5.02
N LEU A 88 -12.75 -3.51 -4.42
CA LEU A 88 -12.85 -3.39 -2.98
C LEU A 88 -13.37 -4.65 -2.29
N ASN A 89 -14.07 -5.54 -2.98
CA ASN A 89 -14.73 -6.69 -2.34
C ASN A 89 -13.73 -7.65 -1.68
N ASP A 90 -12.53 -7.78 -2.25
CA ASP A 90 -11.55 -8.78 -1.81
C ASP A 90 -10.57 -8.26 -0.75
N PHE A 91 -10.54 -6.93 -0.51
CA PHE A 91 -9.63 -6.35 0.48
C PHE A 91 -9.80 -6.91 1.89
N PRO A 92 -11.02 -7.13 2.43
CA PRO A 92 -11.17 -7.72 3.76
C PRO A 92 -10.57 -9.12 3.86
N SER A 93 -10.80 -9.99 2.87
CA SER A 93 -10.27 -11.36 2.87
C SER A 93 -8.75 -11.39 2.70
N VAL A 94 -8.22 -10.53 1.82
CA VAL A 94 -6.77 -10.37 1.65
C VAL A 94 -6.13 -9.84 2.92
N ASN A 95 -6.76 -8.86 3.59
CA ASN A 95 -6.26 -8.29 4.84
C ASN A 95 -6.30 -9.29 6.00
N GLU A 96 -7.32 -10.13 6.08
CA GLU A 96 -7.37 -11.27 7.02
C GLU A 96 -6.24 -12.26 6.74
N ALA A 97 -6.00 -12.64 5.48
CA ALA A 97 -4.93 -13.55 5.11
C ALA A 97 -3.53 -12.99 5.44
N ILE A 98 -3.31 -11.68 5.20
CA ILE A 98 -2.07 -10.99 5.59
C ILE A 98 -1.92 -10.97 7.11
N SER A 99 -2.98 -10.68 7.85
CA SER A 99 -2.97 -10.65 9.33
C SER A 99 -2.63 -12.02 9.91
N LEU A 100 -3.24 -13.07 9.38
CA LEU A 100 -2.97 -14.45 9.77
C LEU A 100 -1.50 -14.84 9.48
N ARG A 101 -1.00 -14.53 8.29
CA ARG A 101 0.39 -14.81 7.92
C ARG A 101 1.38 -14.06 8.83
N ASN A 102 1.11 -12.80 9.14
CA ASN A 102 1.94 -12.03 10.07
C ASN A 102 1.96 -12.64 11.47
N GLN A 103 0.82 -13.14 11.95
CA GLN A 103 0.75 -13.85 13.23
C GLN A 103 1.60 -15.13 13.20
N GLN A 104 1.48 -15.94 12.16
CA GLN A 104 2.27 -17.16 11.99
C GLN A 104 3.77 -16.88 11.98
N LEU A 105 4.21 -15.83 11.26
CA LEU A 105 5.61 -15.42 11.22
C LEU A 105 6.12 -14.98 12.59
N ARG A 106 5.32 -14.22 13.36
CA ARG A 106 5.68 -13.83 14.73
C ARG A 106 5.83 -15.04 15.65
N THR A 107 4.90 -15.99 15.60
CA THR A 107 5.01 -17.22 16.39
C THR A 107 6.25 -18.02 16.03
N LEU A 108 6.56 -18.15 14.73
CA LEU A 108 7.78 -18.84 14.30
C LEU A 108 9.05 -18.12 14.77
N GLN A 109 9.06 -16.79 14.71
CA GLN A 109 10.16 -15.98 15.24
C GLN A 109 10.36 -16.23 16.74
N GLU A 110 9.29 -16.18 17.54
CA GLU A 110 9.34 -16.44 18.99
C GLU A 110 9.87 -17.86 19.30
N GLU A 111 9.49 -18.86 18.51
CA GLU A 111 10.01 -20.21 18.65
C GLU A 111 11.50 -20.32 18.31
N CYS A 112 11.95 -19.64 17.25
CA CYS A 112 13.36 -19.58 16.88
C CYS A 112 14.19 -18.88 17.96
N ASP A 113 13.72 -17.74 18.46
CA ASP A 113 14.39 -16.98 19.52
C ASP A 113 14.49 -17.82 20.80
N LYS A 114 13.42 -18.54 21.17
CA LYS A 114 13.43 -19.46 22.32
C LYS A 114 14.47 -20.58 22.15
N LYS A 115 14.58 -21.16 20.96
CA LYS A 115 15.58 -22.21 20.67
C LYS A 115 17.01 -21.66 20.72
N LEU A 116 17.24 -20.45 20.20
CA LEU A 116 18.54 -19.79 20.27
C LEU A 116 18.96 -19.50 21.72
N ILE A 117 18.02 -19.04 22.55
CA ILE A 117 18.28 -18.80 23.98
C ILE A 117 18.62 -20.12 24.68
N SER A 118 17.85 -21.19 24.46
CA SER A 118 18.14 -22.52 25.03
C SER A 118 19.53 -23.00 24.64
N LEU A 119 19.87 -22.93 23.35
CA LEU A 119 21.17 -23.37 22.85
C LEU A 119 22.32 -22.54 23.43
N ARG A 120 22.15 -21.22 23.56
CA ARG A 120 23.13 -20.35 24.22
C ARG A 120 23.37 -20.78 25.65
N ASP A 121 22.29 -21.07 26.39
CA ASP A 121 22.36 -21.45 27.80
C ASP A 121 23.00 -22.83 27.97
N GLU A 122 22.69 -23.79 27.09
CA GLU A 122 23.34 -25.10 27.02
C GLU A 122 24.85 -24.96 26.77
N ILE A 123 25.26 -24.18 25.76
CA ILE A 123 26.69 -23.94 25.45
C ILE A 123 27.40 -23.25 26.63
N ALA A 124 26.74 -22.31 27.31
CA ALA A 124 27.33 -21.62 28.45
C ALA A 124 27.59 -22.57 29.62
N ILE A 125 26.68 -23.54 29.85
CA ILE A 125 26.87 -24.61 30.85
C ILE A 125 28.05 -25.50 30.45
N ASP A 126 28.07 -26.02 29.22
CA ASP A 126 29.13 -26.89 28.74
C ASP A 126 30.52 -26.21 28.84
N LEU A 127 30.62 -24.93 28.48
CA LEU A 127 31.86 -24.15 28.59
C LEU A 127 32.33 -24.00 30.05
N TYR A 128 31.40 -23.75 30.98
CA TYR A 128 31.72 -23.62 32.40
C TYR A 128 32.21 -24.96 32.97
N GLU A 129 31.55 -26.07 32.63
CA GLU A 129 31.96 -27.41 33.07
C GLU A 129 33.36 -27.77 32.55
N LEU A 130 33.65 -27.47 31.28
CA LEU A 130 34.98 -27.67 30.67
C LEU A 130 36.05 -26.80 31.34
N GLU A 131 35.74 -25.54 31.66
CA GLU A 131 36.64 -24.64 32.38
C GLU A 131 36.96 -25.18 33.78
N GLU A 132 35.94 -25.63 34.52
CA GLU A 132 36.10 -26.23 35.85
C GLU A 132 36.96 -27.50 35.81
N GLU A 133 36.71 -28.39 34.85
CA GLU A 133 37.50 -29.62 34.68
C GLU A 133 38.96 -29.31 34.32
N TYR A 134 39.20 -28.32 33.45
CA TYR A 134 40.55 -27.88 33.07
C TYR A 134 41.34 -27.38 34.30
N TYR A 135 40.77 -26.48 35.10
CA TYR A 135 41.46 -25.97 36.30
C TYR A 135 41.60 -27.04 37.40
N SER A 136 40.61 -27.92 37.55
CA SER A 136 40.65 -29.01 38.54
C SER A 136 41.70 -30.07 38.19
N SER A 137 41.81 -30.43 36.91
CA SER A 137 42.83 -31.38 36.40
C SER A 137 44.24 -30.80 36.47
N SER A 138 44.38 -29.50 36.19
CA SER A 138 45.64 -28.77 36.32
C SER A 138 46.13 -28.75 37.77
N CYS A 139 45.24 -28.57 38.75
CA CYS A 139 45.60 -28.48 40.18
C CYS A 139 45.96 -29.83 40.83
N GLY A 140 45.60 -30.98 40.23
CA GLY A 140 45.92 -32.31 40.76
C GLY A 140 47.30 -32.87 40.35
N GLN A 141 47.93 -32.28 39.33
CA GLN A 141 49.19 -32.75 38.74
C GLN A 141 50.36 -31.77 39.00
N TRP A 142 50.38 -31.09 40.15
CA TRP A 142 51.56 -30.34 40.59
C TRP A 142 52.45 -31.24 41.46
N ASP A 143 53.06 -32.25 40.85
CA ASP A 143 54.39 -32.66 41.30
C ASP A 143 55.36 -31.82 40.47
N GLY A 144 56.20 -31.04 41.15
CA GLY A 144 56.82 -29.84 40.60
C GLY A 144 57.52 -30.03 39.25
N VAL A 145 57.57 -28.92 38.49
CA VAL A 145 58.23 -28.70 37.18
C VAL A 145 57.28 -28.77 35.98
N GLU A 146 56.44 -27.74 35.81
CA GLU A 146 56.41 -26.86 34.62
C GLU A 146 55.37 -25.74 34.82
N LEU A 147 55.69 -24.54 34.36
CA LEU A 147 54.82 -23.36 34.46
C LEU A 147 53.55 -23.57 33.61
N PRO A 148 52.35 -23.17 34.08
CA PRO A 148 51.14 -23.26 33.28
C PRO A 148 51.29 -22.43 32.01
N LEU A 149 50.89 -23.00 30.87
CA LEU A 149 50.79 -22.32 29.58
C LEU A 149 50.06 -20.96 29.67
N CYS A 150 49.23 -20.74 30.69
CA CYS A 150 48.55 -19.47 30.96
C CYS A 150 49.53 -18.31 31.26
N GLU A 151 50.65 -18.52 31.96
CA GLU A 151 51.64 -17.46 32.19
C GLU A 151 52.53 -17.19 30.95
N THR A 152 52.61 -18.14 30.02
CA THR A 152 53.45 -17.97 28.82
C THR A 152 52.85 -16.99 27.81
N PHE A 153 51.52 -16.86 27.76
CA PHE A 153 50.86 -15.87 26.91
C PHE A 153 50.98 -14.45 27.45
N HIS A 154 50.94 -14.27 28.78
CA HIS A 154 51.06 -12.93 29.40
C HIS A 154 52.49 -12.39 29.45
N ARG A 155 53.53 -13.23 29.30
CA ARG A 155 54.93 -12.77 29.28
C ARG A 155 55.38 -12.23 27.91
N GLN A 156 54.67 -12.56 26.82
CA GLN A 156 55.04 -12.14 25.46
C GLN A 156 54.77 -10.64 25.20
N ASP A 157 53.82 -10.00 25.92
CA ASP A 157 53.49 -8.58 25.73
C ASP A 157 54.41 -7.61 26.51
N SER A 158 55.47 -8.11 27.15
CA SER A 158 56.52 -7.28 27.77
C SER A 158 57.71 -7.05 26.82
N TRP A 159 57.44 -6.66 25.58
CA TRP A 159 58.45 -6.13 24.66
C TRP A 159 58.05 -4.73 24.19
N GLY A 160 58.55 -3.74 24.93
CA GLY A 160 58.89 -2.42 24.41
C GLY A 160 57.73 -1.47 24.11
N SER A 161 57.40 -0.62 25.08
CA SER A 161 57.15 0.79 24.74
C SER A 161 58.49 1.54 24.71
N PRO A 162 58.73 2.35 23.68
CA PRO A 162 58.91 3.78 23.90
C PRO A 162 58.01 4.57 22.93
N GLU A 163 57.04 5.32 23.46
CA GLU A 163 57.14 6.75 23.77
C GLU A 163 57.05 7.70 22.55
N THR A 164 55.92 8.44 22.55
CA THR A 164 55.80 9.89 22.26
C THR A 164 55.68 10.41 20.83
N THR A 165 54.97 11.54 20.77
CA THR A 165 54.83 12.57 19.71
C THR A 165 53.59 12.41 18.80
N SER A 166 52.51 13.15 19.07
CA SER A 166 52.22 14.56 18.68
C SER A 166 51.83 14.71 17.20
N ASP A 167 50.56 15.08 16.97
CA ASP A 167 49.87 15.69 15.82
C ASP A 167 50.69 16.55 14.81
N PRO A 168 50.12 17.11 13.72
CA PRO A 168 49.10 16.67 12.73
C PRO A 168 49.52 17.04 11.27
N SER A 169 48.82 16.64 10.20
CA SER A 169 48.59 17.44 8.94
C SER A 169 48.12 16.62 7.72
N TYR A 170 47.06 17.12 7.07
CA TYR A 170 46.76 17.25 5.62
C TYR A 170 47.23 16.14 4.64
N ALA A 171 46.47 15.66 3.65
CA ALA A 171 45.41 16.26 2.85
C ALA A 171 44.59 15.19 2.09
N ASN A 172 43.31 15.51 1.87
CA ASN A 172 42.42 14.99 0.82
C ASN A 172 42.95 15.37 -0.59
N PRO A 173 42.53 14.75 -1.72
CA PRO A 173 41.14 14.91 -2.20
C PRO A 173 40.49 13.79 -3.05
N GLU A 174 39.17 13.94 -3.19
CA GLU A 174 38.26 13.51 -4.30
C GLU A 174 37.97 11.99 -4.41
N ASP A 175 36.73 11.49 -4.49
CA ASP A 175 35.54 12.02 -5.17
C ASP A 175 34.22 11.37 -4.67
N SER A 176 33.13 12.14 -4.74
CA SER A 176 31.71 11.80 -4.96
C SER A 176 31.01 10.63 -4.20
N ASP A 177 30.06 10.94 -3.30
CA ASP A 177 28.64 11.16 -3.68
C ASP A 177 27.70 11.32 -2.45
N HIS A 178 27.32 12.57 -2.23
CA HIS A 178 26.01 13.12 -1.88
C HIS A 178 24.90 12.23 -1.25
N LEU A 179 24.52 12.53 0.00
CA LEU A 179 23.11 12.61 0.40
C LEU A 179 22.93 13.61 1.57
N GLY A 180 22.46 14.81 1.23
CA GLY A 180 22.13 15.87 2.18
C GLY A 180 20.77 15.65 2.82
N THR A 181 20.71 15.88 4.12
CA THR A 181 19.46 16.01 4.89
C THR A 181 19.21 17.49 5.15
N GLN A 182 17.93 17.86 5.15
CA GLN A 182 17.30 18.90 5.98
C GLN A 182 17.01 20.28 5.34
N GLU A 183 15.72 20.63 5.37
CA GLU A 183 15.20 21.99 5.66
C GLU A 183 13.77 21.81 6.18
N SER A 184 13.49 21.94 7.49
CA SER A 184 13.36 23.15 8.31
C SER A 184 12.29 24.13 7.83
N MET A 185 11.18 24.17 8.57
CA MET A 185 10.04 25.05 8.38
C MET A 185 10.31 26.50 8.78
N GLN A 186 9.49 27.38 8.19
CA GLN A 186 9.19 28.79 8.52
C GLN A 186 9.92 29.89 7.74
N ARG A 187 9.15 30.68 6.97
CA ARG A 187 8.98 32.11 7.27
C ARG A 187 7.71 32.70 6.63
N HIS A 188 7.19 33.72 7.32
CA HIS A 188 5.98 34.49 7.07
C HIS A 188 6.33 35.86 6.45
N LEU A 189 5.31 36.52 5.85
CA LEU A 189 5.11 37.96 5.57
C LEU A 189 5.26 38.50 4.11
N ASN A 190 4.09 38.71 3.48
CA ASN A 190 3.46 39.99 3.04
C ASN A 190 4.18 40.92 2.04
N SER A 191 3.47 41.31 0.95
CA SER A 191 3.01 42.71 0.67
C SER A 191 2.61 43.01 -0.80
N HIS A 192 1.42 43.63 -0.97
CA HIS A 192 0.88 44.52 -2.05
C HIS A 192 0.79 44.04 -3.51
N GLY A 193 -0.22 44.38 -4.35
CA GLY A 193 -1.43 45.24 -4.40
C GLY A 193 -2.18 44.86 -5.71
N SER A 194 -3.35 45.33 -6.15
CA SER A 194 -4.17 46.51 -5.93
C SER A 194 -5.60 46.20 -6.42
N SER A 195 -6.57 46.88 -5.79
CA SER A 195 -8.00 46.98 -6.09
C SER A 195 -8.36 47.56 -7.46
N THR A 196 -9.54 47.20 -7.98
CA THR A 196 -10.59 48.17 -8.41
C THR A 196 -11.97 47.53 -8.35
N SER A 197 -12.87 48.20 -7.63
CA SER A 197 -14.32 48.02 -7.57
C SER A 197 -15.00 48.69 -8.78
N GLU A 198 -16.21 48.24 -9.14
CA GLU A 198 -17.41 49.09 -9.29
C GLU A 198 -18.59 48.25 -9.82
N GLN A 199 -19.68 48.21 -9.06
CA GLN A 199 -21.01 47.83 -9.56
C GLN A 199 -22.02 48.74 -8.87
N SER A 200 -22.68 49.57 -9.67
CA SER A 200 -23.97 50.22 -9.42
C SER A 200 -24.81 50.03 -10.67
#